data_AF-A0A0K1W0J4-F1
#
_entry.id   AF-A0A0K1W0J4-F1
#
_cell.length_a   1.000
_cell.length_b   1.000
_cell.length_c   1.000
_cell.angle_alpha   90.00
_cell.angle_beta   90.00
_cell.angle_gamma   90.00
#
_symmetry.space_group_name_H-M   'P 1'
#
loop_
_entity.id
_entity.type
_entity.pdbx_description
1 polymer ?
#
loop_
_entity_poly.entity_id
_entity_poly.type
_entity_poly.pdbx_seq_one_letter_code
_entity_poly.pdbx_strand_id
1 'polypeptide(L)'
;MDELLRIIGKLFYFIFIVFLIDTLFGMGSRKRRAKNVNEGPSSSQHNSYEDYSHTNQQESNYNDTFQKPSQLDEAYKVLGLDKNASLTVVKKKYIELAKKYHPDKNKGNLEAQAKMTQINNAYDTIMSHKSN
;
A
#
# COMPACT_ATOMS: atom_id res chain seq x y z
N MET A 1 13.83 -19.29 -28.15
CA MET A 1 14.10 -18.92 -26.73
C MET A 1 14.70 -17.52 -26.63
N ASP A 2 15.38 -17.04 -27.67
CA ASP A 2 16.14 -15.78 -27.65
C ASP A 2 15.27 -14.50 -27.72
N GLU A 3 14.08 -14.58 -28.34
CA GLU A 3 13.11 -13.46 -28.39
C GLU A 3 12.51 -13.15 -27.01
N LEU A 4 12.23 -14.18 -26.20
CA LEU A 4 11.66 -14.02 -24.87
C LEU A 4 12.67 -13.35 -23.92
N LEU A 5 13.94 -13.73 -23.98
CA LEU A 5 15.00 -13.08 -23.20
C LEU A 5 15.22 -11.62 -23.63
N ARG A 6 15.08 -11.29 -24.92
CA ARG A 6 15.16 -9.91 -25.41
C ARG A 6 13.99 -9.04 -24.92
N ILE A 7 12.77 -9.59 -24.89
CA ILE A 7 11.57 -8.88 -24.40
C ILE A 7 11.66 -8.67 -22.89
N ILE A 8 12.07 -9.70 -22.14
CA ILE A 8 12.29 -9.62 -20.69
C ILE A 8 13.41 -8.61 -20.37
N GLY A 9 14.52 -8.62 -21.11
CA GLY A 9 15.60 -7.65 -20.96
C GLY A 9 15.17 -6.21 -21.22
N LYS A 10 14.32 -5.96 -22.24
CA LYS A 10 13.74 -4.64 -22.52
C LYS A 10 12.78 -4.17 -21.42
N LEU A 11 12.02 -5.09 -20.84
CA LEU A 11 11.11 -4.80 -19.72
C LEU A 11 11.90 -4.42 -18.45
N PHE A 12 12.98 -5.13 -18.14
CA PHE A 12 13.87 -4.77 -17.02
C PHE A 12 14.62 -3.47 -17.27
N TYR A 13 15.11 -3.25 -18.50
CA TYR A 13 15.81 -2.01 -18.87
C TYR A 13 14.88 -0.78 -18.79
N PHE A 14 13.60 -0.92 -19.14
CA PHE A 14 12.62 0.16 -19.04
C PHE A 14 12.29 0.52 -17.58
N ILE A 15 12.09 -0.48 -16.72
CA ILE A 15 11.87 -0.27 -15.28
C ILE A 15 13.11 0.37 -14.63
N PHE A 16 14.30 -0.07 -15.01
CA PHE A 16 15.57 0.46 -14.52
C PHE A 16 15.80 1.92 -14.98
N ILE A 17 15.45 2.27 -16.21
CA ILE A 17 15.58 3.65 -16.74
C ILE A 17 14.68 4.63 -16.00
N VAL A 18 13.41 4.27 -15.77
CA VAL A 18 12.46 5.15 -15.05
C VAL A 18 12.96 5.39 -13.63
N PHE A 19 13.47 4.35 -12.97
CA PHE A 19 14.07 4.44 -11.64
C PHE A 19 15.38 5.27 -11.60
N LEU A 20 16.18 5.20 -12.66
CA LEU A 20 17.44 5.96 -12.79
C LEU A 20 17.19 7.46 -12.94
N ILE A 21 16.15 7.85 -13.68
CA ILE A 21 15.77 9.24 -13.90
C ILE A 21 15.28 9.89 -12.60
N ASP A 22 14.46 9.19 -11.81
CA ASP A 22 13.99 9.65 -10.50
C ASP A 22 15.16 9.85 -9.51
N THR A 23 16.17 8.98 -9.59
CA THR A 23 17.38 9.06 -8.75
C THR A 23 18.30 10.22 -9.16
N LEU A 24 18.41 10.53 -10.45
CA LEU A 24 19.32 11.55 -10.97
C LEU A 24 18.74 12.98 -10.96
N PHE A 25 17.41 13.14 -11.02
CA PHE A 25 16.76 14.46 -10.98
C PHE A 25 16.17 14.84 -9.60
N GLY A 26 16.22 13.93 -8.62
CA GLY A 26 15.64 14.09 -7.29
C GLY A 26 16.48 14.87 -6.26
N MET A 27 17.26 15.89 -6.64
CA MET A 27 17.99 16.71 -5.66
C MET A 27 17.91 18.21 -5.97
N GLY A 28 16.71 18.77 -5.77
CA GLY A 28 16.41 20.20 -5.87
C GLY A 28 16.36 20.91 -4.51
N SER A 29 17.51 21.40 -4.06
CA SER A 29 17.73 22.66 -3.31
C SER A 29 16.72 23.12 -2.26
N ARG A 30 17.13 23.12 -0.98
CA ARG A 30 16.72 24.19 -0.04
C ARG A 30 17.93 24.77 0.70
N LYS A 31 18.09 26.07 0.49
CA LYS A 31 19.18 26.96 0.90
C LYS A 31 19.30 27.07 2.42
N ARG A 32 20.54 27.30 2.88
CA ARG A 32 20.87 27.74 4.23
C ARG A 32 20.56 29.23 4.43
N ARG A 33 20.41 29.61 5.72
CA ARG A 33 20.57 30.95 6.34
C ARG A 33 19.27 31.80 6.32
N ALA A 34 18.81 32.47 7.39
CA ALA A 34 19.51 33.18 8.46
C ALA A 34 18.72 33.26 9.79
N LYS A 35 19.47 33.65 10.83
CA LYS A 35 19.10 34.03 12.22
C LYS A 35 18.24 35.32 12.27
N ASN A 36 17.22 35.38 13.15
CA ASN A 36 17.01 36.37 14.24
C ASN A 36 15.53 36.74 14.54
N VAL A 37 15.31 37.02 15.84
CA VAL A 37 14.29 37.82 16.56
C VAL A 37 12.96 37.17 17.00
N ASN A 38 12.76 37.20 18.33
CA ASN A 38 11.54 36.87 19.08
C ASN A 38 10.44 37.91 18.82
N GLU A 39 9.24 37.48 18.42
CA GLU A 39 7.97 38.14 18.77
C GLU A 39 6.85 37.08 18.88
N GLY A 40 6.05 37.17 19.96
CA GLY A 40 4.90 36.29 20.26
C GLY A 40 3.61 36.69 19.51
N PRO A 41 2.45 36.12 19.87
CA PRO A 41 1.68 35.27 18.95
C PRO A 41 0.37 35.89 18.43
N SER A 42 -0.07 35.51 17.22
CA SER A 42 -1.50 35.42 16.87
C SER A 42 -1.80 34.64 15.57
N SER A 43 -2.86 33.84 15.64
CA SER A 43 -3.74 33.32 14.59
C SER A 43 -3.23 32.32 13.54
N SER A 44 -3.44 31.04 13.87
CA SER A 44 -4.28 30.05 13.17
C SER A 44 -4.30 30.01 11.63
N GLN A 45 -3.66 28.98 11.06
CA GLN A 45 -4.21 28.11 10.01
C GLN A 45 -3.37 26.83 9.94
N HIS A 46 -3.89 25.73 10.50
CA HIS A 46 -3.24 24.41 10.50
C HIS A 46 -4.03 23.48 9.57
N ASN A 47 -3.47 23.19 8.39
CA ASN A 47 -3.85 22.03 7.58
C ASN A 47 -2.70 21.02 7.72
N SER A 48 -2.93 19.93 8.43
CA SER A 48 -1.97 18.83 8.50
C SER A 48 -2.69 17.53 8.27
N TYR A 49 -2.23 16.78 7.27
CA TYR A 49 -2.63 15.42 6.98
C TYR A 49 -2.51 14.57 8.25
N GLU A 50 -3.56 13.80 8.54
CA GLU A 50 -3.62 12.97 9.74
C GLU A 50 -2.56 11.86 9.71
N ASP A 51 -1.75 11.89 10.75
CA ASP A 51 -0.82 10.89 11.24
C ASP A 51 -1.62 9.72 11.83
N TYR A 52 -1.75 8.62 11.10
CA TYR A 52 -2.35 7.39 11.63
C TYR A 52 -1.30 6.61 12.43
N SER A 53 -1.05 7.09 13.64
CA SER A 53 -0.46 6.29 14.72
C SER A 53 -1.28 6.48 16.00
N HIS A 54 -2.31 5.65 16.15
CA HIS A 54 -3.04 5.51 17.42
C HIS A 54 -2.87 4.09 17.96
N THR A 55 -1.80 3.90 18.72
CA THR A 55 -1.78 2.92 19.80
C THR A 55 -2.40 3.58 21.02
N ASN A 56 -3.62 3.17 21.40
CA ASN A 56 -4.03 3.24 22.79
C ASN A 56 -5.09 2.20 23.13
N GLN A 57 -4.70 1.36 24.08
CA GLN A 57 -5.53 0.37 24.75
C GLN A 57 -6.48 1.12 25.67
N GLN A 58 -7.77 1.21 25.32
CA GLN A 58 -8.81 1.54 26.28
C GLN A 58 -9.99 0.59 26.09
N GLU A 59 -9.98 -0.41 26.97
CA GLU A 59 -11.00 -1.41 27.18
C GLU A 59 -12.35 -0.73 27.47
N SER A 60 -13.30 -0.86 26.55
CA SER A 60 -14.71 -0.67 26.85
C SER A 60 -15.34 -2.06 26.96
N ASN A 61 -15.73 -2.40 28.18
CA ASN A 61 -16.36 -3.64 28.60
C ASN A 61 -17.82 -3.65 28.09
N TYR A 62 -18.00 -3.79 26.77
CA TYR A 62 -19.31 -3.86 26.11
C TYR A 62 -19.50 -5.27 25.54
N ASN A 63 -20.19 -6.12 26.30
CA ASN A 63 -20.57 -7.47 25.86
C ASN A 63 -21.77 -7.38 24.92
N ASP A 64 -21.54 -6.92 23.70
CA ASP A 64 -22.49 -7.07 22.60
C ASP A 64 -22.07 -8.27 21.75
N THR A 65 -22.97 -9.21 21.54
CA THR A 65 -22.67 -10.50 20.88
C THR A 65 -22.57 -10.35 19.36
N PHE A 66 -22.52 -9.12 18.85
CA PHE A 66 -22.14 -8.81 17.49
C PHE A 66 -20.61 -8.82 17.36
N GLN A 67 -20.06 -9.95 16.91
CA GLN A 67 -18.67 -10.03 16.50
C GLN A 67 -18.43 -9.07 15.32
N LYS A 68 -17.92 -7.88 15.61
CA LYS A 68 -17.41 -6.96 14.59
C LYS A 68 -16.33 -7.71 13.81
N PRO A 69 -16.43 -7.80 12.47
CA PRO A 69 -15.43 -8.51 11.68
C PRO A 69 -14.07 -7.85 11.91
N SER A 70 -13.06 -8.67 12.19
CA SER A 70 -11.70 -8.15 12.32
C SER A 70 -11.21 -7.70 10.95
N GLN A 71 -10.29 -6.73 10.90
CA GLN A 71 -9.66 -6.30 9.65
C GLN A 71 -9.00 -7.48 8.90
N LEU A 72 -8.53 -8.48 9.65
CA LEU A 72 -8.01 -9.73 9.11
C LEU A 72 -9.10 -10.54 8.38
N ASP A 73 -10.30 -10.67 8.96
CA ASP A 73 -11.41 -11.39 8.34
C ASP A 73 -11.85 -10.72 7.03
N GLU A 74 -11.86 -9.38 6.99
CA GLU A 74 -12.14 -8.61 5.78
C GLU A 74 -11.07 -8.84 4.71
N ALA A 75 -9.78 -8.87 5.10
CA ALA A 75 -8.70 -9.15 4.17
C ALA A 75 -8.83 -10.54 3.51
N TYR A 76 -9.18 -11.58 4.28
CA TYR A 76 -9.44 -12.90 3.70
C TYR A 76 -10.64 -12.90 2.75
N LYS A 77 -11.71 -12.16 3.10
CA LYS A 77 -12.88 -12.00 2.21
C LYS A 77 -12.53 -11.31 0.90
N VAL A 78 -11.69 -10.27 0.93
CA VAL A 78 -11.23 -9.56 -0.29
C VAL A 78 -10.48 -10.52 -1.23
N LEU A 79 -9.66 -11.42 -0.69
CA LEU A 79 -8.98 -12.45 -1.49
C LEU A 79 -9.86 -13.67 -1.82
N GLY A 80 -11.09 -13.74 -1.29
CA GLY A 80 -12.01 -14.85 -1.47
C GLY A 80 -11.52 -16.13 -0.81
N LEU A 81 -10.90 -16.02 0.37
CA LEU A 81 -10.30 -17.12 1.10
C LEU A 81 -10.95 -17.32 2.47
N ASP A 82 -10.80 -18.53 3.00
CA ASP A 82 -11.12 -18.83 4.39
C ASP A 82 -10.03 -18.27 5.31
N LYS A 83 -10.41 -17.87 6.53
CA LYS A 83 -9.49 -17.38 7.57
C LYS A 83 -8.38 -18.37 7.93
N ASN A 84 -8.62 -19.67 7.70
CA ASN A 84 -7.65 -20.73 7.97
C ASN A 84 -6.74 -21.03 6.75
N ALA A 85 -6.80 -20.24 5.68
CA ALA A 85 -5.99 -20.47 4.49
C ALA A 85 -4.48 -20.44 4.81
N SER A 86 -3.74 -21.33 4.15
CA SER A 86 -2.28 -21.38 4.26
C SER A 86 -1.63 -20.22 3.48
N LEU A 87 -0.40 -19.85 3.86
CA LEU A 87 0.36 -18.80 3.16
C LEU A 87 0.55 -19.09 1.67
N THR A 88 0.70 -20.37 1.31
CA THR A 88 0.85 -20.78 -0.10
C THR A 88 -0.42 -20.50 -0.89
N VAL A 89 -1.59 -20.75 -0.31
CA VAL A 89 -2.90 -20.49 -0.91
C VAL A 89 -3.15 -18.98 -1.02
N VAL A 90 -2.83 -18.21 0.02
CA VAL A 90 -2.93 -16.74 0.02
C VAL A 90 -2.09 -16.13 -1.11
N LYS A 91 -0.81 -16.52 -1.21
CA LYS A 91 0.09 -16.08 -2.29
C LYS A 91 -0.43 -16.45 -3.67
N LYS A 92 -0.91 -17.68 -3.84
CA LYS A 92 -1.45 -18.15 -5.12
C LYS A 92 -2.66 -17.30 -5.55
N LYS A 93 -3.61 -17.06 -4.65
CA LYS A 93 -4.80 -16.25 -4.94
C LYS A 93 -4.47 -14.80 -5.23
N TYR A 94 -3.55 -14.22 -4.48
CA TYR A 94 -3.05 -12.88 -4.75
C TYR A 94 -2.50 -12.76 -6.18
N ILE A 95 -1.65 -13.70 -6.61
CA ILE A 95 -1.08 -13.70 -7.97
C ILE A 95 -2.18 -13.84 -9.04
N GLU A 96 -3.18 -14.71 -8.82
CA GLU A 96 -4.32 -14.89 -9.73
C GLU A 96 -5.12 -13.58 -9.89
N LEU A 97 -5.46 -12.93 -8.77
CA LEU A 97 -6.22 -11.69 -8.76
C LEU A 97 -5.43 -10.51 -9.30
N ALA A 98 -4.14 -10.39 -8.96
CA ALA A 98 -3.26 -9.35 -9.47
C ALA A 98 -3.12 -9.45 -11.00
N LYS A 99 -2.98 -10.66 -11.56
CA LYS A 99 -2.97 -10.85 -13.01
C LYS A 99 -4.29 -10.45 -13.68
N LYS A 100 -5.42 -10.64 -12.99
CA LYS A 100 -6.76 -10.30 -13.48
C LYS A 100 -6.99 -8.79 -13.49
N TYR A 101 -6.61 -8.11 -12.42
CA TYR A 101 -6.84 -6.67 -12.23
C TYR A 101 -5.61 -5.80 -12.54
N HIS A 102 -4.58 -6.37 -13.19
CA HIS A 102 -3.36 -5.64 -13.54
C HIS A 102 -3.66 -4.42 -14.44
N PRO A 103 -3.06 -3.24 -14.17
CA PRO A 103 -3.32 -2.03 -14.96
C PRO A 103 -2.93 -2.18 -16.43
N ASP A 104 -1.94 -3.02 -16.76
CA ASP A 104 -1.56 -3.28 -18.15
C ASP A 104 -2.70 -3.94 -18.97
N LYS A 105 -3.50 -4.81 -18.35
CA LYS A 105 -4.65 -5.45 -19.02
C LYS A 105 -5.94 -4.63 -18.90
N ASN A 106 -6.02 -3.74 -17.89
CA ASN A 106 -7.22 -2.98 -17.55
C ASN A 106 -6.97 -1.46 -17.65
N LYS A 107 -6.35 -1.02 -18.75
CA LYS A 107 -6.00 0.40 -18.95
C LYS A 107 -7.27 1.27 -18.93
N GLY A 108 -7.26 2.31 -18.10
CA GLY A 108 -8.39 3.25 -17.97
C GLY A 108 -9.57 2.73 -17.17
N ASN A 109 -9.51 1.51 -16.60
CA ASN A 109 -10.57 0.99 -15.75
C ASN A 109 -10.31 1.33 -14.28
N LEU A 110 -11.03 2.33 -13.76
CA LEU A 110 -10.94 2.78 -12.37
C LEU A 110 -11.38 1.70 -11.37
N GLU A 111 -12.32 0.83 -11.74
CA GLU A 111 -12.79 -0.26 -10.88
C GLU A 111 -11.72 -1.34 -10.70
N ALA A 112 -11.01 -1.68 -11.79
CA ALA A 112 -9.89 -2.63 -11.73
C ALA A 112 -8.74 -2.07 -10.87
N GLN A 113 -8.47 -0.77 -10.97
CA GLN A 113 -7.50 -0.08 -10.12
C GLN A 113 -7.91 -0.14 -8.64
N ALA A 114 -9.17 0.20 -8.31
CA ALA A 114 -9.66 0.15 -6.95
C ALA A 114 -9.59 -1.28 -6.36
N LYS A 115 -9.97 -2.28 -7.16
CA LYS A 115 -9.86 -3.70 -6.77
C LYS A 115 -8.42 -4.12 -6.53
N MET A 116 -7.49 -3.73 -7.40
CA MET A 116 -6.06 -4.02 -7.22
C MET A 116 -5.54 -3.44 -5.90
N THR A 117 -5.90 -2.20 -5.57
CA THR A 117 -5.52 -1.58 -4.29
C THR A 117 -6.06 -2.37 -3.10
N GLN A 118 -7.33 -2.78 -3.15
CA GLN A 118 -7.93 -3.61 -2.09
C GLN A 118 -7.21 -4.96 -1.93
N ILE A 119 -6.88 -5.62 -3.05
CA ILE A 119 -6.15 -6.90 -3.06
C ILE A 119 -4.77 -6.77 -2.42
N ASN A 120 -4.03 -5.70 -2.73
CA ASN A 120 -2.71 -5.45 -2.16
C ASN A 120 -2.80 -5.23 -0.64
N ASN A 121 -3.67 -4.34 -0.18
CA ASN A 121 -3.86 -4.04 1.25
C ASN A 121 -4.27 -5.29 2.04
N ALA A 122 -5.15 -6.13 1.47
CA ALA A 122 -5.57 -7.37 2.09
C ALA A 122 -4.42 -8.38 2.22
N TYR A 123 -3.62 -8.53 1.16
CA TYR A 123 -2.45 -9.41 1.17
C TYR A 123 -1.44 -8.98 2.23
N ASP A 124 -1.12 -7.68 2.30
CA ASP A 124 -0.16 -7.14 3.27
C ASP A 124 -0.64 -7.38 4.70
N THR A 125 -1.93 -7.13 4.98
CA THR A 125 -2.53 -7.35 6.31
C THR A 125 -2.42 -8.81 6.75
N ILE A 126 -2.75 -9.75 5.87
CA ILE A 126 -2.65 -11.19 6.16
C ILE A 126 -1.18 -11.59 6.39
N MET A 127 -0.28 -11.03 5.58
CA MET A 127 1.14 -11.39 5.62
C MET A 127 1.81 -10.88 6.89
N SER A 128 1.50 -9.64 7.32
CA SER A 128 1.96 -9.08 8.60
C SER A 128 1.46 -9.87 9.80
N HIS A 129 0.22 -10.36 9.77
CA HIS A 129 -0.32 -11.14 10.89
C HIS A 129 0.28 -12.55 10.99
N LYS A 130 0.56 -13.22 9.87
CA LYS A 130 1.13 -14.57 9.86
C LYS A 130 2.65 -14.62 10.05
N SER A 131 3.34 -13.49 9.89
CA SER A 131 4.80 -13.40 10.11
C SER A 131 5.19 -13.13 11.56
N ASN A 132 4.23 -12.71 12.40
CA ASN A 132 4.39 -12.52 13.84
C ASN A 132 4.06 -13.82 14.59
#